data_AF-A0A375H9E0-F1
#
_entry.id   AF-A0A375H9E0-F1
#
_cell.length_a   1.000
_cell.length_b   1.000
_cell.length_c   1.000
_cell.angle_alpha   90.00
_cell.angle_beta   90.00
_cell.angle_gamma   90.00
#
_symmetry.space_group_name_H-M   'P 1'
#
loop_
_entity.id
_entity.type
_entity.pdbx_description
1 polymer ?
#
loop_
_entity_poly.entity_id
_entity_poly.type
_entity_poly.pdbx_seq_one_letter_code
_entity_poly.pdbx_strand_id
1 'polypeptide(L)'
;MIKERPILFSGAMVRAILDGKKTQTRRVLNQATGPSLSVDCNDGGLAELSWLHGPGPGYDVEEAIKHVACPYGKPGDRLWVRETHYAFGRWETRFSPKKGRDEWHFVDLTLDSGREYQFPDTFKPVAMLPRGEITPSWWKRPAIFMPRVAARIVPEVVATSVERLNDCSEADAEAEGIAFLREVPDVDETLTARQLYECLWDSINGAGAWDTNPWVWVIEFTKLET
;
A
#
# COMPACT_ATOMS: atom_id res chain seq x y z
N MET A 1 0.53 -15.85 17.62
CA MET A 1 -0.01 -16.32 16.33
C MET A 1 0.32 -15.25 15.29
N ILE A 2 0.98 -15.64 14.20
CA ILE A 2 1.34 -14.75 13.09
C ILE A 2 0.06 -14.27 12.40
N LYS A 3 -0.06 -12.97 12.13
CA LYS A 3 -1.17 -12.40 11.37
C LYS A 3 -0.75 -12.06 9.95
N GLU A 4 -1.67 -12.23 9.00
CA GLU A 4 -1.46 -11.81 7.62
C GLU A 4 -2.39 -10.65 7.26
N ARG A 5 -1.83 -9.56 6.72
CA ARG A 5 -2.58 -8.32 6.44
C ARG A 5 -2.43 -7.89 4.98
N PRO A 6 -3.48 -7.35 4.34
CA PRO A 6 -3.40 -6.88 2.97
C PRO A 6 -2.55 -5.61 2.84
N ILE A 7 -1.77 -5.51 1.77
CA ILE A 7 -1.14 -4.25 1.36
C ILE A 7 -1.22 -4.05 -0.15
N LEU A 8 -1.59 -2.85 -0.59
CA LEU A 8 -1.70 -2.52 -2.01
C LEU A 8 -0.36 -2.02 -2.55
N PHE A 9 0.05 -2.55 -3.71
CA PHE A 9 1.20 -2.09 -4.46
C PHE A 9 0.89 -1.97 -5.96
N SER A 10 1.56 -1.01 -6.62
CA SER A 10 1.52 -0.87 -8.07
C SER A 10 2.33 -1.98 -8.74
N GLY A 11 2.12 -2.21 -10.04
CA GLY A 11 2.90 -3.22 -10.78
C GLY A 11 4.41 -2.95 -10.76
N ALA A 12 4.83 -1.68 -10.73
CA ALA A 12 6.24 -1.31 -10.61
C ALA A 12 6.81 -1.67 -9.23
N MET A 13 6.07 -1.38 -8.17
CA MET A 13 6.46 -1.77 -6.80
C MET A 13 6.49 -3.28 -6.62
N VAL A 14 5.55 -4.02 -7.22
CA VAL A 14 5.55 -5.50 -7.20
C VAL A 14 6.83 -6.05 -7.82
N ARG A 15 7.21 -5.56 -9.01
CA ARG A 15 8.47 -5.96 -9.65
C ARG A 15 9.68 -5.64 -8.78
N ALA A 16 9.71 -4.45 -8.17
CA ALA A 16 10.77 -4.07 -7.26
C ALA A 16 10.86 -4.99 -6.02
N ILE A 17 9.73 -5.49 -5.48
CA ILE A 17 9.74 -6.50 -4.40
C ILE A 17 10.28 -7.84 -4.91
N LEU A 18 9.84 -8.28 -6.10
CA LEU A 18 10.30 -9.54 -6.70
C LEU A 18 11.81 -9.54 -6.97
N ASP A 19 12.35 -8.39 -7.39
CA ASP A 19 13.77 -8.15 -7.65
C ASP A 19 14.59 -7.85 -6.37
N GLY A 20 13.94 -7.78 -5.20
CA GLY A 20 14.60 -7.49 -3.91
C GLY A 20 15.03 -6.03 -3.73
N LYS A 21 14.60 -5.12 -4.62
CA LYS A 21 14.90 -3.68 -4.56
C LYS A 21 13.95 -2.90 -3.66
N LYS A 22 12.73 -3.41 -3.42
CA LYS A 22 11.78 -2.82 -2.47
C LYS A 22 11.69 -3.67 -1.21
N THR A 23 12.18 -3.13 -0.11
CA THR A 23 12.24 -3.76 1.23
C THR A 23 11.54 -2.94 2.30
N GLN A 24 11.06 -1.74 1.94
CA GLN A 24 10.41 -0.82 2.85
C GLN A 24 9.20 -0.18 2.19
N THR A 25 8.23 0.25 2.99
CA THR A 25 7.21 1.20 2.52
C THR A 25 6.70 2.14 3.59
N ARG A 26 6.46 3.40 3.21
CA ARG A 26 5.80 4.41 4.04
C ARG A 26 4.30 4.51 3.78
N ARG A 27 3.54 4.72 4.86
CA ARG A 27 2.08 4.88 4.84
C ARG A 27 1.64 5.92 5.86
N VAL A 28 0.81 6.88 5.46
CA VAL A 28 0.35 7.98 6.33
C VAL A 28 -0.28 7.44 7.63
N LEU A 29 0.19 7.96 8.77
CA LEU A 29 -0.42 7.78 10.08
C LEU A 29 -1.56 8.80 10.24
N ASN A 30 -2.75 8.46 9.75
CA ASN A 30 -3.90 9.37 9.70
C ASN A 30 -4.34 9.94 11.06
N GLN A 31 -3.97 9.29 12.17
CA GLN A 31 -4.29 9.72 13.53
C GLN A 31 -3.36 10.83 14.04
N ALA A 32 -2.20 11.02 13.42
CA ALA A 32 -1.17 11.96 13.86
C ALA A 32 -1.39 13.35 13.27
N THR A 33 -2.36 14.07 13.81
CA THR A 33 -2.76 15.41 13.35
C THR A 33 -2.58 16.45 14.45
N GLY A 34 -2.06 17.63 14.11
CA GLY A 34 -2.00 18.79 15.01
C GLY A 34 -0.57 19.31 15.28
N PRO A 35 -0.42 20.58 15.69
CA PRO A 35 0.88 21.25 15.77
C PRO A 35 1.72 20.89 17.02
N SER A 36 1.10 20.49 18.13
CA SER A 36 1.78 20.15 19.39
C SER A 36 1.98 18.63 19.59
N LEU A 37 1.99 17.88 18.49
CA LEU A 37 2.04 16.42 18.51
C LEU A 37 3.48 15.91 18.57
N SER A 38 3.80 15.13 19.60
CA SER A 38 4.96 14.22 19.61
C SER A 38 4.50 12.80 19.27
N VAL A 39 5.34 12.07 18.55
CA VAL A 39 5.09 10.66 18.22
C VAL A 39 6.32 9.86 18.58
N ASP A 40 6.10 8.79 19.34
CA ASP A 40 7.09 7.75 19.60
C ASP A 40 6.55 6.40 19.10
N CYS A 41 7.41 5.43 18.84
CA CYS A 41 7.02 4.10 18.42
C CYS A 41 7.91 3.06 19.08
N ASN A 42 7.30 2.05 19.72
CA ASN A 42 8.04 0.93 20.26
C ASN A 42 8.30 -0.15 19.19
N ASP A 43 9.23 -1.06 19.51
CA ASP A 43 9.60 -2.22 18.67
C ASP A 43 8.43 -3.18 18.39
N GLY A 44 7.31 -3.04 19.11
CA GLY A 44 6.10 -3.82 18.94
C GLY A 44 5.13 -3.26 17.89
N GLY A 45 5.49 -2.17 17.19
CA GLY A 45 4.62 -1.51 16.22
C GLY A 45 3.44 -0.78 16.87
N LEU A 46 3.65 -0.24 18.07
CA LEU A 46 2.68 0.60 18.76
C LEU A 46 3.23 2.02 18.84
N ALA A 47 2.56 2.95 18.17
CA ALA A 47 2.88 4.36 18.24
C ALA A 47 2.16 4.99 19.43
N GLU A 48 2.88 5.81 20.18
CA GLU A 48 2.35 6.69 21.20
C GLU A 48 2.27 8.11 20.63
N LEU A 49 1.06 8.65 20.55
CA LEU A 49 0.80 9.99 20.08
C LEU A 49 0.47 10.84 21.30
N SER A 50 1.23 11.90 21.54
CA SER A 50 1.02 12.82 22.65
C SER A 50 0.75 14.24 22.15
N TRP A 51 -0.29 14.87 22.68
CA TRP A 51 -0.65 16.25 22.39
C TRP A 51 -0.63 17.09 23.66
N LEU A 52 0.07 18.22 23.60
CA LEU A 52 0.02 19.23 24.65
C LEU A 52 -1.14 20.20 24.42
N HIS A 53 -1.94 20.41 25.46
CA HIS A 53 -3.08 21.31 25.47
C HIS A 53 -2.93 22.31 26.62
N GLY A 54 -3.16 23.59 26.35
CA GLY A 54 -3.14 24.61 27.38
C GLY A 54 -3.44 26.00 26.82
N PRO A 55 -3.57 27.02 27.70
CA PRO A 55 -3.91 28.39 27.31
C PRO A 55 -2.85 29.08 26.44
N GLY A 56 -1.65 28.51 26.36
CA GLY A 56 -0.51 29.06 25.63
C GLY A 56 0.71 29.24 26.54
N PRO A 57 1.74 29.97 26.08
CA PRO A 57 2.98 30.14 26.81
C PRO A 57 2.78 30.75 28.20
N GLY A 58 3.46 30.20 29.21
CA GLY A 58 3.42 30.70 30.59
C GLY A 58 2.30 30.13 31.48
N TYR A 59 1.52 29.18 30.96
CA TYR A 59 0.51 28.44 31.72
C TYR A 59 0.87 26.95 31.80
N ASP A 60 0.32 26.25 32.78
CA ASP A 60 0.39 24.80 32.85
C ASP A 60 -0.25 24.17 31.61
N VAL A 61 0.37 23.10 31.12
CA VAL A 61 -0.10 22.33 29.97
C VAL A 61 -0.48 20.92 30.42
N GLU A 62 -1.55 20.40 29.85
CA GLU A 62 -1.98 19.01 30.03
C GLU A 62 -1.58 18.19 28.81
N GLU A 63 -1.22 16.93 29.05
CA GLU A 63 -0.84 15.98 28.02
C GLU A 63 -1.96 14.97 27.78
N ALA A 64 -2.38 14.81 26.52
CA ALA A 64 -3.28 13.73 26.13
C ALA A 64 -2.51 12.70 25.32
N ILE A 65 -2.64 11.42 25.68
CA ILE A 65 -1.90 10.31 25.06
C ILE A 65 -2.87 9.36 24.34
N LYS A 66 -2.48 8.89 23.17
CA LYS A 66 -3.19 7.85 22.42
C LYS A 66 -2.21 6.83 21.84
N HIS A 67 -2.48 5.55 22.09
CA HIS A 67 -1.75 4.47 21.46
C HIS A 67 -2.43 4.01 20.17
N VAL A 68 -1.66 3.85 19.10
CA VAL A 68 -2.12 3.38 17.79
C VAL A 68 -1.23 2.25 17.31
N ALA A 69 -1.80 1.06 17.12
CA ALA A 69 -1.07 -0.07 16.55
C ALA A 69 -0.90 0.10 15.04
N CYS A 70 0.25 -0.31 14.50
CA CYS A 70 0.52 -0.31 13.08
C CYS A 70 -0.54 -1.16 12.35
N PRO A 71 -1.28 -0.60 11.37
CA PRO A 71 -2.34 -1.32 10.68
C PRO A 71 -1.81 -2.49 9.82
N TYR A 72 -0.51 -2.48 9.52
CA TYR A 72 0.21 -3.45 8.71
C TYR A 72 0.86 -4.58 9.52
N GLY A 73 0.73 -4.55 10.85
CA GLY A 73 1.26 -5.59 11.74
C GLY A 73 2.51 -5.14 12.47
N LYS A 74 3.11 -6.08 13.20
CA LYS A 74 4.35 -5.90 13.95
C LYS A 74 5.43 -6.85 13.42
N PRO A 75 6.69 -6.75 13.85
CA PRO A 75 7.72 -7.72 13.49
C PRO A 75 7.27 -9.18 13.66
N GLY A 76 7.50 -10.00 12.64
CA GLY A 76 7.06 -11.39 12.53
C GLY A 76 5.62 -11.61 12.01
N ASP A 77 4.82 -10.56 11.83
CA ASP A 77 3.58 -10.63 11.03
C ASP A 77 3.91 -10.65 9.53
N ARG A 78 2.93 -10.95 8.68
CA ARG A 78 3.10 -11.01 7.22
C ARG A 78 2.17 -10.05 6.51
N LEU A 79 2.63 -9.57 5.36
CA LEU A 79 1.83 -8.81 4.43
C LEU A 79 1.53 -9.66 3.22
N TRP A 80 0.27 -9.73 2.78
CA TRP A 80 -0.04 -10.31 1.48
C TRP A 80 -0.27 -9.18 0.47
N VAL A 81 0.58 -9.16 -0.55
CA VAL A 81 0.58 -8.08 -1.54
C VAL A 81 -0.64 -8.23 -2.45
N ARG A 82 -1.37 -7.12 -2.56
CA ARG A 82 -2.47 -6.92 -3.48
C ARG A 82 -1.97 -6.16 -4.68
N GLU A 83 -2.03 -6.81 -5.83
CA GLU A 83 -1.66 -6.23 -7.11
C GLU A 83 -2.79 -6.34 -8.13
N THR A 84 -2.63 -5.63 -9.24
CA THR A 84 -3.53 -5.79 -10.37
C THR A 84 -3.36 -7.21 -10.91
N HIS A 85 -4.46 -7.93 -11.09
CA HIS A 85 -4.45 -9.33 -11.52
C HIS A 85 -5.54 -9.58 -12.55
N TYR A 86 -5.58 -10.80 -13.07
CA TYR A 86 -6.62 -11.29 -13.95
C TYR A 86 -7.34 -12.45 -13.28
N ALA A 87 -8.67 -12.35 -13.25
CA ALA A 87 -9.56 -13.38 -12.75
C ALA A 87 -10.44 -13.89 -13.90
N PHE A 88 -10.71 -15.19 -13.92
CA PHE A 88 -11.64 -15.80 -14.85
C PHE A 88 -13.04 -15.77 -14.26
N GLY A 89 -14.01 -15.21 -14.99
CA GLY A 89 -15.35 -15.01 -14.46
C GLY A 89 -16.24 -14.21 -15.38
N ARG A 90 -17.40 -13.83 -14.86
CA ARG A 90 -18.43 -13.09 -15.60
C ARG A 90 -18.97 -11.92 -14.80
N TRP A 91 -19.60 -10.99 -15.49
CA TRP A 91 -20.31 -9.88 -14.88
C TRP A 91 -21.81 -10.17 -14.82
N GLU A 92 -22.42 -9.85 -13.69
CA GLU A 92 -23.86 -9.93 -13.47
C GLU A 92 -24.33 -8.60 -12.88
N THR A 93 -25.56 -8.19 -13.17
CA THR A 93 -26.19 -7.04 -12.52
C THR A 93 -26.92 -7.47 -11.27
N ARG A 94 -26.71 -6.75 -10.16
CA ARG A 94 -27.44 -6.93 -8.90
C ARG A 94 -27.99 -5.60 -8.45
N PHE A 95 -29.27 -5.57 -8.08
CA PHE A 95 -29.88 -4.38 -7.52
C PHE A 95 -29.25 -4.04 -6.17
N SER A 96 -28.85 -2.79 -5.98
CA SER A 96 -28.27 -2.28 -4.74
C SER A 96 -29.30 -1.40 -4.02
N PRO A 97 -29.98 -1.90 -2.97
CA PRO A 97 -30.99 -1.11 -2.25
C PRO A 97 -30.42 0.19 -1.68
N LYS A 98 -29.16 0.16 -1.24
CA LYS A 98 -28.44 1.33 -0.71
C LYS A 98 -28.29 2.46 -1.73
N LYS A 99 -28.17 2.14 -3.02
CA LYS A 99 -27.97 3.13 -4.09
C LYS A 99 -29.19 3.31 -5.00
N GLY A 100 -30.25 2.53 -4.78
CA GLY A 100 -31.46 2.56 -5.59
C GLY A 100 -31.23 2.26 -7.07
N ARG A 101 -30.18 1.50 -7.42
CA ARG A 101 -29.82 1.18 -8.80
C ARG A 101 -29.14 -0.18 -8.94
N ASP A 102 -29.14 -0.71 -10.14
CA ASP A 102 -28.36 -1.91 -10.47
C ASP A 102 -26.86 -1.61 -10.49
N GLU A 103 -26.08 -2.54 -9.93
CA GLU A 103 -24.64 -2.50 -9.91
C GLU A 103 -24.04 -3.75 -10.54
N TRP A 104 -22.95 -3.55 -11.27
CA TRP A 104 -22.16 -4.64 -11.82
C TRP A 104 -21.43 -5.38 -10.69
N HIS A 105 -21.68 -6.68 -10.60
CA HIS A 105 -21.03 -7.60 -9.70
C HIS A 105 -20.23 -8.62 -10.51
N PHE A 106 -18.95 -8.75 -10.20
CA PHE A 106 -18.12 -9.77 -10.82
C PHE A 106 -18.22 -11.08 -10.04
N VAL A 107 -18.61 -12.15 -10.73
CA VAL A 107 -18.56 -13.50 -10.20
C VAL A 107 -17.22 -14.12 -10.60
N ASP A 108 -16.35 -14.29 -9.60
CA ASP A 108 -15.06 -14.94 -9.76
C ASP A 108 -15.25 -16.46 -9.83
N LEU A 109 -14.83 -17.06 -10.94
CA LEU A 109 -14.90 -18.49 -11.22
C LEU A 109 -13.49 -19.08 -11.42
N THR A 110 -12.43 -18.34 -11.04
CA THR A 110 -11.05 -18.70 -11.36
C THR A 110 -10.73 -20.10 -10.82
N LEU A 111 -10.85 -20.28 -9.51
CA LEU A 111 -10.56 -21.55 -8.85
C LEU A 111 -11.63 -22.61 -9.13
N ASP A 112 -12.91 -22.23 -9.13
CA ASP A 112 -14.04 -23.14 -9.41
C ASP A 112 -13.96 -23.77 -10.81
N SER A 113 -13.29 -23.09 -11.74
CA SER A 113 -13.08 -23.56 -13.10
C SER A 113 -11.73 -24.27 -13.31
N GLY A 114 -11.00 -24.57 -12.22
CA GLY A 114 -9.70 -25.23 -12.25
C GLY A 114 -8.56 -24.37 -12.81
N ARG A 115 -8.71 -23.03 -12.81
CA ARG A 115 -7.70 -22.09 -13.30
C ARG A 115 -6.97 -21.44 -12.14
N GLU A 116 -5.79 -20.91 -12.44
CA GLU A 116 -5.01 -20.07 -11.53
C GLU A 116 -5.17 -18.60 -11.88
N TYR A 117 -5.06 -17.73 -10.87
CA TYR A 117 -4.99 -16.28 -11.10
C TYR A 117 -3.78 -15.93 -11.96
N GLN A 118 -3.96 -14.95 -12.84
CA GLN A 118 -2.94 -14.51 -13.79
C GLN A 118 -2.51 -13.07 -13.51
N PHE A 119 -1.31 -12.68 -13.94
CA PHE A 119 -0.70 -11.39 -13.59
C PHE A 119 -0.21 -10.63 -14.82
N PRO A 120 -0.15 -9.27 -14.79
CA PRO A 120 0.19 -8.47 -15.97
C PRO A 120 1.56 -8.71 -16.59
N ASP A 121 2.49 -9.27 -15.83
CA ASP A 121 3.85 -9.62 -16.27
C ASP A 121 3.88 -10.91 -17.09
N THR A 122 3.02 -11.89 -16.78
CA THR A 122 3.00 -13.21 -17.43
C THR A 122 1.84 -13.39 -18.40
N PHE A 123 0.76 -12.60 -18.26
CA PHE A 123 -0.49 -12.83 -18.96
C PHE A 123 -0.96 -11.63 -19.78
N LYS A 124 -1.10 -11.85 -21.08
CA LYS A 124 -1.71 -10.92 -22.03
C LYS A 124 -2.98 -11.56 -22.59
N PRO A 125 -4.19 -11.08 -22.22
CA PRO A 125 -5.42 -11.67 -22.73
C PRO A 125 -5.55 -11.46 -24.24
N VAL A 126 -5.94 -12.51 -24.95
CA VAL A 126 -6.04 -12.53 -26.42
C VAL A 126 -7.24 -11.71 -26.94
N ALA A 127 -8.29 -11.54 -26.12
CA ALA A 127 -9.40 -10.60 -26.35
C ALA A 127 -10.18 -10.37 -25.05
N MET A 128 -10.68 -9.15 -24.82
CA MET A 128 -11.66 -8.86 -23.76
C MET A 128 -13.05 -8.85 -24.40
N LEU A 129 -13.96 -9.68 -23.90
CA LEU A 129 -15.38 -9.59 -24.28
C LEU A 129 -15.96 -8.26 -23.75
N PRO A 130 -16.95 -7.65 -24.44
CA PRO A 130 -17.66 -6.49 -23.90
C PRO A 130 -18.31 -6.82 -22.55
N ARG A 131 -18.38 -5.82 -21.66
CA ARG A 131 -19.08 -5.96 -20.38
C ARG A 131 -20.58 -6.19 -20.67
N GLY A 132 -21.09 -7.36 -20.30
CA GLY A 132 -22.50 -7.75 -20.53
C GLY A 132 -22.68 -9.15 -21.10
N GLU A 133 -21.61 -9.78 -21.61
CA GLU A 133 -21.67 -11.19 -21.96
C GLU A 133 -21.70 -12.08 -20.70
N ILE A 134 -22.64 -13.03 -20.68
CA ILE A 134 -22.81 -14.00 -19.59
C ILE A 134 -21.68 -15.03 -19.60
N THR A 135 -21.01 -15.22 -20.74
CA THR A 135 -19.92 -16.19 -20.90
C THR A 135 -18.70 -15.78 -20.06
N PRO A 136 -18.21 -16.65 -19.17
CA PRO A 136 -17.00 -16.38 -18.42
C PRO A 136 -15.79 -16.14 -19.32
N SER A 137 -15.00 -15.13 -18.99
CA SER A 137 -13.75 -14.80 -19.68
C SER A 137 -12.72 -14.29 -18.68
N TRP A 138 -11.51 -13.99 -19.14
CA TRP A 138 -10.52 -13.30 -18.32
C TRP A 138 -10.91 -11.84 -18.14
N TRP A 139 -10.67 -11.28 -16.97
CA TRP A 139 -10.92 -9.87 -16.70
C TRP A 139 -9.80 -9.28 -15.87
N LYS A 140 -9.27 -8.13 -16.32
CA LYS A 140 -8.34 -7.34 -15.51
C LYS A 140 -9.07 -6.79 -14.29
N ARG A 141 -8.55 -7.06 -13.09
CA ARG A 141 -9.12 -6.65 -11.81
C ARG A 141 -8.17 -5.72 -11.07
N PRO A 142 -8.65 -4.55 -10.61
CA PRO A 142 -7.89 -3.69 -9.71
C PRO A 142 -7.47 -4.43 -8.43
N ALA A 143 -6.31 -4.05 -7.88
CA ALA A 143 -5.73 -4.67 -6.68
C ALA A 143 -6.67 -4.69 -5.47
N ILE A 144 -7.52 -3.68 -5.31
CA ILE A 144 -8.51 -3.59 -4.22
C ILE A 144 -9.56 -4.73 -4.23
N PHE A 145 -9.67 -5.47 -5.33
CA PHE A 145 -10.55 -6.64 -5.44
C PHE A 145 -9.82 -7.97 -5.33
N MET A 146 -8.48 -7.98 -5.20
CA MET A 146 -7.71 -9.21 -5.11
C MET A 146 -8.04 -9.98 -3.82
N PRO A 147 -8.44 -11.26 -3.88
CA PRO A 147 -8.63 -12.09 -2.70
C PRO A 147 -7.28 -12.63 -2.16
N ARG A 148 -7.23 -13.03 -0.88
CA ARG A 148 -6.00 -13.55 -0.25
C ARG A 148 -5.41 -14.77 -0.97
N VAL A 149 -6.27 -15.66 -1.49
CA VAL A 149 -5.88 -16.88 -2.22
C VAL A 149 -5.15 -16.59 -3.53
N ALA A 150 -5.29 -15.38 -4.09
CA ALA A 150 -4.60 -14.96 -5.30
C ALA A 150 -3.22 -14.34 -5.03
N ALA A 151 -2.88 -14.04 -3.77
CA ALA A 151 -1.63 -13.35 -3.46
C ALA A 151 -0.42 -14.27 -3.66
N ARG A 152 0.47 -13.89 -4.59
CA ARG A 152 1.72 -14.63 -4.89
C ARG A 152 2.94 -14.12 -4.14
N ILE A 153 2.84 -12.98 -3.45
CA ILE A 153 3.94 -12.38 -2.68
C ILE A 153 3.44 -12.11 -1.26
N VAL A 154 4.12 -12.73 -0.28
CA VAL A 154 3.75 -12.65 1.13
C VAL A 154 4.99 -12.34 1.99
N PRO A 155 5.51 -11.11 1.97
CA PRO A 155 6.69 -10.76 2.76
C PRO A 155 6.39 -10.74 4.26
N GLU A 156 7.44 -10.97 5.05
CA GLU A 156 7.41 -10.87 6.50
C GLU A 156 7.81 -9.46 6.94
N VAL A 157 7.06 -8.89 7.88
CA VAL A 157 7.38 -7.60 8.51
C VAL A 157 8.57 -7.80 9.44
N VAL A 158 9.63 -7.03 9.23
CA VAL A 158 10.87 -7.10 10.02
C VAL A 158 10.92 -5.99 11.06
N ALA A 159 10.49 -4.78 10.69
CA ALA A 159 10.44 -3.64 11.58
C ALA A 159 9.25 -2.73 11.24
N THR A 160 8.77 -2.02 12.26
CA THR A 160 7.78 -0.96 12.10
C THR A 160 8.16 0.21 12.99
N SER A 161 8.26 1.40 12.40
CA SER A 161 8.57 2.63 13.10
C SER A 161 7.66 3.77 12.61
N VAL A 162 7.76 4.93 13.26
CA VAL A 162 7.08 6.16 12.85
C VAL A 162 8.09 7.28 12.72
N GLU A 163 8.01 8.03 11.62
CA GLU A 163 8.87 9.18 11.34
C GLU A 163 8.11 10.25 10.56
N ARG A 164 8.70 11.43 10.42
CA ARG A 164 8.24 12.43 9.45
C ARG A 164 8.61 11.96 8.05
N LEU A 165 7.70 12.13 7.10
CA LEU A 165 7.94 11.76 5.69
C LEU A 165 9.26 12.31 5.15
N ASN A 166 9.56 13.57 5.46
CA ASN A 166 10.76 14.25 4.98
C ASN A 166 12.02 13.86 5.76
N ASP A 167 11.96 12.97 6.74
CA ASP A 167 13.16 12.39 7.36
C ASP A 167 13.71 11.18 6.57
N CYS A 168 13.03 10.78 5.49
CA CYS A 168 13.46 9.74 4.56
C CYS A 168 14.86 9.99 3.99
N SER A 169 15.84 9.12 4.28
CA SER A 169 17.17 9.19 3.69
C SER A 169 17.19 8.77 2.21
N GLU A 170 18.34 8.91 1.54
CA GLU A 170 18.54 8.36 0.18
C GLU A 170 18.42 6.83 0.18
N ALA A 171 18.99 6.15 1.18
CA ALA A 171 18.91 4.69 1.31
C ALA A 171 17.47 4.21 1.54
N ASP A 172 16.71 4.96 2.34
CA ASP A 172 15.28 4.72 2.54
C ASP A 172 14.48 4.85 1.23
N ALA A 173 14.77 5.89 0.45
CA ALA A 173 14.12 6.12 -0.83
C ALA A 173 14.45 5.00 -1.83
N GLU A 174 15.69 4.50 -1.83
CA GLU A 174 16.08 3.32 -2.60
C GLU A 174 15.32 2.07 -2.16
N ALA A 175 15.19 1.84 -0.85
CA ALA A 175 14.44 0.72 -0.26
C ALA A 175 12.92 0.81 -0.49
N GLU A 176 12.39 1.99 -0.84
CA GLU A 176 11.03 2.13 -1.39
C GLU A 176 10.88 1.56 -2.81
N GLY A 177 11.99 1.16 -3.44
CA GLY A 177 12.02 0.53 -4.76
C GLY A 177 11.85 1.52 -5.91
N ILE A 178 12.34 2.76 -5.78
CA ILE A 178 12.15 3.86 -6.74
C ILE A 178 12.94 3.72 -8.04
N ALA A 179 13.82 2.72 -8.15
CA ALA A 179 14.75 2.56 -9.28
C ALA A 179 14.04 2.53 -10.65
N PHE A 180 12.80 2.00 -10.73
CA PHE A 180 12.02 1.96 -11.97
C PHE A 180 11.69 3.36 -12.54
N LEU A 181 11.71 4.41 -11.72
CA LEU A 181 11.46 5.78 -12.18
C LEU A 181 12.59 6.27 -13.09
N ARG A 182 13.80 5.73 -12.94
CA ARG A 182 14.92 6.02 -13.83
C ARG A 182 14.76 5.44 -15.23
N GLU A 183 13.79 4.54 -15.43
CA GLU A 183 13.48 3.93 -16.74
C GLU A 183 12.34 4.66 -17.46
N VAL A 184 11.74 5.69 -16.84
CA VAL A 184 10.67 6.49 -17.43
C VAL A 184 11.26 7.46 -18.47
N PRO A 185 10.66 7.60 -19.66
CA PRO A 185 11.11 8.59 -20.64
C PRO A 185 11.12 10.01 -20.06
N ASP A 186 12.10 10.80 -20.44
CA ASP A 186 12.27 12.21 -20.04
C ASP A 186 12.47 12.43 -18.53
N VAL A 187 12.84 11.38 -17.77
CA VAL A 187 13.24 11.54 -16.37
C VAL A 187 14.52 12.36 -16.29
N ASP A 188 14.55 13.30 -15.35
CA ASP A 188 15.79 14.01 -15.01
C ASP A 188 16.71 13.04 -14.25
N GLU A 189 17.74 12.54 -14.94
CA GLU A 189 18.71 11.59 -14.40
C GLU A 189 19.51 12.16 -13.22
N THR A 190 19.55 13.50 -13.08
CA THR A 190 20.27 14.18 -11.99
C THR A 190 19.54 14.12 -10.65
N LEU A 191 18.27 13.71 -10.63
CA LEU A 191 17.49 13.60 -9.40
C LEU A 191 18.06 12.50 -8.48
N THR A 192 18.15 12.83 -7.19
CA THR A 192 18.50 11.86 -6.16
C THR A 192 17.37 10.84 -5.94
N ALA A 193 17.64 9.74 -5.23
CA ALA A 193 16.61 8.76 -4.92
C ALA A 193 15.48 9.39 -4.11
N ARG A 194 15.83 10.27 -3.16
CA ARG A 194 14.86 11.01 -2.36
C ARG A 194 13.97 11.95 -3.20
N GLN A 195 14.54 12.67 -4.17
CA GLN A 195 13.75 13.53 -5.05
C GLN A 195 12.81 12.73 -5.95
N LEU A 196 13.26 11.57 -6.45
CA LEU A 196 12.39 10.65 -7.19
C LEU A 196 11.27 10.10 -6.30
N TYR A 197 11.57 9.82 -5.03
CA TYR A 197 10.57 9.37 -4.06
C TYR A 197 9.54 10.47 -3.74
N GLU A 198 9.96 11.73 -3.64
CA GLU A 198 9.06 12.88 -3.53
C GLU A 198 8.07 12.94 -4.71
N CYS A 199 8.56 12.84 -5.96
CA CYS A 199 7.70 12.80 -7.14
C CYS A 199 6.71 11.62 -7.09
N LEU A 200 7.18 10.43 -6.66
CA LEU A 200 6.33 9.27 -6.52
C LEU A 200 5.26 9.48 -5.45
N TRP A 201 5.63 10.04 -4.30
CA TRP A 201 4.72 10.30 -3.20
C TRP A 201 3.58 11.22 -3.62
N ASP A 202 3.89 12.33 -4.30
CA ASP A 202 2.90 13.27 -4.82
C ASP A 202 2.01 12.64 -5.89
N SER A 203 2.58 11.78 -6.76
CA SER A 203 1.78 11.07 -7.77
C SER A 203 0.73 10.13 -7.17
N ILE A 204 1.00 9.60 -5.96
CA ILE A 204 0.12 8.64 -5.27
C ILE A 204 -0.87 9.38 -4.36
N ASN A 205 -0.43 10.42 -3.66
CA ASN A 205 -1.19 11.08 -2.59
C ASN A 205 -1.80 12.43 -3.01
N GLY A 206 -1.46 12.93 -4.19
CA GLY A 206 -1.89 14.23 -4.69
C GLY A 206 -0.75 15.25 -4.69
N ALA A 207 -0.82 16.25 -5.56
CA ALA A 207 0.18 17.31 -5.68
C ALA A 207 0.34 18.10 -4.36
N GLY A 208 1.59 18.31 -3.93
CA GLY A 208 1.93 18.99 -2.69
C GLY A 208 1.76 18.14 -1.44
N ALA A 209 1.52 16.83 -1.57
CA ALA A 209 1.40 15.93 -0.42
C ALA A 209 2.73 15.76 0.32
N TRP A 210 3.86 15.82 -0.38
CA TRP A 210 5.19 15.80 0.20
C TRP A 210 5.43 16.99 1.15
N ASP A 211 5.06 18.20 0.72
CA ASP A 211 5.25 19.43 1.50
C ASP A 211 4.45 19.44 2.82
N THR A 212 3.39 18.64 2.91
CA THR A 212 2.64 18.49 4.17
C THR A 212 3.43 17.77 5.27
N ASN A 213 4.52 17.08 4.90
CA ASN A 213 5.44 16.34 5.77
C ASN A 213 4.70 15.56 6.89
N PRO A 214 3.76 14.66 6.54
CA PRO A 214 2.95 13.97 7.52
C PRO A 214 3.81 12.97 8.31
N TRP A 215 3.31 12.56 9.48
CA TRP A 215 3.80 11.37 10.15
C TRP A 215 3.43 10.13 9.33
N VAL A 216 4.37 9.22 9.14
CA VAL A 216 4.20 7.99 8.38
C VAL A 216 4.61 6.78 9.21
N TRP A 217 3.86 5.70 9.09
CA TRP A 217 4.38 4.37 9.39
C TRP A 217 5.43 4.02 8.36
N VAL A 218 6.61 3.61 8.83
CA VAL A 218 7.62 2.93 8.04
C VAL A 218 7.48 1.45 8.31
N ILE A 219 7.29 0.66 7.26
CA ILE A 219 7.18 -0.80 7.35
C ILE A 219 8.33 -1.41 6.56
N GLU A 220 9.26 -2.03 7.27
CA GLU A 220 10.33 -2.82 6.67
C GLU A 220 9.88 -4.28 6.59
N PHE A 221 10.21 -4.91 5.46
CA PHE A 221 9.81 -6.28 5.21
C PHE A 221 10.82 -7.01 4.32
N THR A 222 10.88 -8.32 4.50
CA THR A 222 11.70 -9.20 3.67
C THR A 222 10.83 -10.20 2.92
N LYS A 223 11.24 -10.55 1.71
CA LYS A 223 10.61 -11.64 0.96
C LYS A 223 10.91 -12.94 1.70
N LEU A 224 9.90 -13.77 1.91
CA LEU A 224 10.13 -15.13 2.39
C LEU A 224 10.89 -15.90 1.32
N GLU A 225 12.03 -16.49 1.70
CA GLU A 225 12.69 -17.48 0.85
C GLU A 225 11.69 -18.60 0.55
N THR A 226 11.52 -18.89 -0.73
CA THR A 226 10.62 -19.94 -1.23
C THR A 226 11.37 -21.26 -1.29
#